data_AF-A0A8H5IDB9-F1
#
_entry.id   AF-A0A8H5IDB9-F1
#
_cell.length_a   1.000
_cell.length_b   1.000
_cell.length_c   1.000
_cell.angle_alpha   90.00
_cell.angle_beta   90.00
_cell.angle_gamma   90.00
#
_symmetry.space_group_name_H-M   'P 1'
#
loop_
_entity.id
_entity.type
_entity.pdbx_description
1 polymer ?
#
loop_
_entity_poly.entity_id
_entity_poly.type
_entity_poly.pdbx_seq_one_letter_code
_entity_poly.pdbx_strand_id
1 'polypeptide(L)'
;MGFWSSLVDGVKSAGGWVLDHAGDIAGAVGTVAKIAGTFAVAAESDDETTRLAGHQKNLALFHRNFDVASGLLKTEAREASKQVDEKAIRQRSFFADDFTSEDRVRDYFTGIWKNPSALLPDGTPAVPMYQDLSKWLGALGVPVDQSLDVSSEVGKAIFAIESPTTSGGEVKIKTTKFSYTDPKGKWTLDLGHAYYPLPLGATSSEYCWHSCVYGRFHPSKSLLAEMEAEGEPSSTIFVSELKASVKPMWVVNASINWGNQPLASNSHKKLIKKLEEEYKKQNRSVVYSTLEGVMQSVQLQASAEDNPSLLRQGLITAASTIASEYQSGRVPNPGDGSDTSSDDSSGDSSPDEMGWHSASVKSGTSKLRKTERIRSLARTKPVPSSMPLNVPEVDITKSQVVFKK
;
A
#
# COMPACT_ATOMS: atom_id res chain seq x y z
N MET A 1 11.23 10.19 9.05
CA MET A 1 10.99 8.77 8.72
C MET A 1 10.24 8.75 7.40
N GLY A 2 10.62 7.85 6.49
CA GLY A 2 10.21 7.87 5.08
C GLY A 2 8.70 7.87 4.91
N PHE A 3 8.20 8.77 4.07
CA PHE A 3 6.79 8.87 3.67
C PHE A 3 6.28 7.53 3.09
N TRP A 4 7.18 6.76 2.48
CA TRP A 4 6.94 5.44 1.90
C TRP A 4 7.65 4.32 2.68
N SER A 5 7.00 3.16 2.76
CA SER A 5 7.44 2.00 3.56
C SER A 5 8.39 1.08 2.78
N SER A 6 8.15 0.89 1.49
CA SER A 6 8.98 0.06 0.60
C SER A 6 9.72 0.87 -0.46
N LEU A 7 9.35 2.13 -0.63
CA LEU A 7 9.94 3.03 -1.62
C LEU A 7 10.97 3.98 -1.01
N VAL A 8 12.12 4.10 -1.67
CA VAL A 8 13.06 5.20 -1.40
C VAL A 8 12.81 6.27 -2.45
N ASP A 9 12.28 7.41 -2.00
CA ASP A 9 11.92 8.54 -2.84
C ASP A 9 13.07 9.56 -2.91
N GLY A 10 13.13 10.27 -4.04
CA GLY A 10 14.12 11.28 -4.36
C GLY A 10 15.40 10.67 -4.92
N VAL A 11 15.78 11.12 -6.12
CA VAL A 11 16.93 10.68 -6.91
C VAL A 11 18.20 10.46 -6.08
N LYS A 12 18.55 11.41 -5.21
CA LYS A 12 19.76 11.32 -4.38
C LYS A 12 19.66 10.29 -3.27
N SER A 13 18.50 10.20 -2.60
CA SER A 13 18.26 9.24 -1.51
C SER A 13 18.14 7.82 -2.06
N ALA A 14 17.41 7.66 -3.17
CA ALA A 14 17.28 6.44 -3.94
C ALA A 14 18.63 5.94 -4.47
N GLY A 15 19.41 6.82 -5.11
CA GLY A 15 20.75 6.50 -5.58
C GLY A 15 21.70 6.11 -4.44
N GLY A 16 21.75 6.91 -3.37
CA GLY A 16 22.55 6.59 -2.19
C GLY A 16 22.18 5.23 -1.59
N TRP A 17 20.88 4.96 -1.44
CA TRP A 17 20.40 3.67 -0.94
C TRP A 17 20.87 2.49 -1.80
N VAL A 18 20.83 2.61 -3.14
CA VAL A 18 21.33 1.57 -4.04
C VAL A 18 22.82 1.30 -3.81
N LEU A 19 23.64 2.33 -3.68
CA LEU A 19 25.08 2.17 -3.45
C LEU A 19 25.38 1.54 -2.09
N ASP A 20 24.61 1.89 -1.05
CA ASP A 20 24.79 1.39 0.30
C ASP A 20 24.35 -0.08 0.46
N HIS A 21 23.49 -0.58 -0.45
CA HIS A 21 22.85 -1.90 -0.34
C HIS A 21 23.20 -2.85 -1.49
N ALA A 22 23.90 -2.40 -2.53
CA ALA A 22 24.35 -3.24 -3.63
C ALA A 22 25.60 -4.03 -3.23
N GLY A 23 25.49 -5.35 -3.16
CA GLY A 23 26.61 -6.28 -3.15
C GLY A 23 27.39 -6.32 -4.48
N ASP A 24 26.77 -5.89 -5.59
CA ASP A 24 27.44 -5.62 -6.87
C ASP A 24 27.20 -4.16 -7.31
N ILE A 25 27.99 -3.26 -6.74
CA ILE A 25 27.93 -1.82 -7.06
C ILE A 25 28.23 -1.58 -8.54
N ALA A 26 29.17 -2.31 -9.13
CA ALA A 26 29.54 -2.14 -10.54
C ALA A 26 28.39 -2.52 -11.47
N GLY A 27 27.68 -3.62 -11.18
CA GLY A 27 26.47 -4.03 -11.87
C GLY A 27 25.34 -3.01 -11.75
N ALA A 28 25.08 -2.49 -10.55
CA ALA A 28 24.06 -1.46 -10.33
C ALA A 28 24.39 -0.15 -11.08
N VAL A 29 25.61 0.38 -10.92
CA VAL A 29 26.08 1.59 -11.61
C VAL A 29 26.04 1.41 -13.13
N GLY A 30 26.51 0.26 -13.63
CA GLY A 30 26.51 -0.05 -15.05
C GLY A 30 25.11 -0.16 -15.63
N THR A 31 24.15 -0.71 -14.88
CA THR A 31 22.74 -0.80 -15.27
C THR A 31 22.10 0.59 -15.37
N VAL A 32 22.30 1.45 -14.37
CA VAL A 32 21.80 2.84 -14.40
C VAL A 32 22.40 3.62 -15.55
N ALA A 33 23.71 3.49 -15.79
CA ALA A 33 24.41 4.17 -16.88
C ALA A 33 23.86 3.73 -18.26
N LYS A 34 23.66 2.43 -18.46
CA LYS A 34 23.02 1.89 -19.69
C LYS A 34 21.64 2.49 -19.92
N ILE A 35 20.79 2.55 -18.91
CA ILE A 35 19.46 3.17 -19.02
C ILE A 35 19.55 4.66 -19.31
N ALA A 36 20.47 5.38 -18.65
CA ALA A 36 20.70 6.80 -18.88
C ALA A 36 21.29 7.12 -20.27
N GLY A 37 21.69 6.10 -21.05
CA GLY A 37 22.34 6.27 -22.35
C GLY A 37 23.78 6.76 -22.25
N THR A 38 24.42 6.64 -21.08
CA THR A 38 25.80 7.08 -20.83
C THR A 38 26.69 5.87 -20.57
N PHE A 39 27.87 5.81 -21.20
CA PHE A 39 28.87 4.80 -20.86
C PHE A 39 29.45 5.10 -19.48
N ALA A 40 29.40 4.11 -18.57
CA ALA A 40 29.99 4.23 -17.23
C ALA A 40 31.52 4.41 -17.33
N VAL A 41 32.06 5.30 -16.49
CA VAL A 41 33.50 5.52 -16.34
C VAL A 41 34.14 4.26 -15.77
N ALA A 42 35.05 3.65 -16.54
CA ALA A 42 35.88 2.54 -16.10
C ALA A 42 36.68 2.95 -14.86
N ALA A 43 36.62 2.12 -13.82
CA ALA A 43 37.31 2.36 -12.56
C ALA A 43 38.73 1.79 -12.63
N GLU A 44 39.71 2.58 -13.10
CA GLU A 44 41.13 2.23 -12.92
C GLU A 44 41.98 3.50 -12.69
N SER A 45 42.48 3.66 -11.45
CA SER A 45 43.75 4.34 -11.17
C SER A 45 44.26 3.93 -9.78
N ASP A 46 45.48 3.39 -9.73
CA ASP A 46 46.11 2.70 -8.59
C ASP A 46 46.71 3.62 -7.50
N ASP A 47 46.32 4.90 -7.45
CA ASP A 47 46.93 5.87 -6.54
C ASP A 47 45.92 6.38 -5.49
N GLU A 48 46.25 6.26 -4.20
CA GLU A 48 45.29 6.33 -3.07
C GLU A 48 44.63 7.71 -2.92
N THR A 49 45.36 8.79 -3.20
CA THR A 49 44.85 10.18 -3.24
C THR A 49 44.03 10.46 -4.49
N THR A 50 44.41 9.88 -5.63
CA THR A 50 43.65 9.93 -6.89
C THR A 50 42.35 9.10 -6.81
N ARG A 51 42.35 8.02 -6.00
CA ARG A 51 41.17 7.18 -5.72
C ARG A 51 40.09 7.93 -4.95
N LEU A 52 40.42 8.76 -3.97
CA LEU A 52 39.44 9.55 -3.22
C LEU A 52 38.78 10.63 -4.09
N ALA A 53 39.57 11.34 -4.90
CA ALA A 53 39.05 12.32 -5.86
C ALA A 53 38.23 11.65 -6.98
N GLY A 54 38.69 10.49 -7.47
CA GLY A 54 37.98 9.64 -8.41
C GLY A 54 36.66 9.11 -7.85
N HIS A 55 36.63 8.74 -6.56
CA HIS A 55 35.45 8.22 -5.88
C HIS A 55 34.33 9.27 -5.79
N GLN A 56 34.65 10.50 -5.38
CA GLN A 56 33.66 11.59 -5.36
C GLN A 56 33.13 11.92 -6.75
N LYS A 57 34.00 11.91 -7.77
CA LYS A 57 33.62 12.13 -9.16
C LYS A 57 32.71 11.01 -9.68
N ASN A 58 33.01 9.76 -9.34
CA ASN A 58 32.21 8.60 -9.73
C ASN A 58 30.83 8.59 -9.05
N LEU A 59 30.76 8.98 -7.78
CA LEU A 59 29.51 9.14 -7.04
C LEU A 59 28.62 10.23 -7.66
N ALA A 60 29.21 11.38 -8.00
CA ALA A 60 28.50 12.47 -8.66
C ALA A 60 27.97 12.06 -10.04
N LEU A 61 28.76 11.32 -10.81
CA LEU A 61 28.34 10.76 -12.10
C LEU A 61 27.21 9.74 -11.96
N PHE A 62 27.27 8.88 -10.94
CA PHE A 62 26.19 7.94 -10.66
C PHE A 62 24.89 8.68 -10.32
N HIS A 63 24.92 9.66 -9.41
CA HIS A 63 23.73 10.44 -9.08
C HIS A 63 23.15 11.17 -10.31
N ARG A 64 24.01 11.69 -11.19
CA ARG A 64 23.56 12.30 -12.46
C ARG A 64 22.90 11.29 -13.39
N ASN A 65 23.50 10.11 -13.57
CA ASN A 65 22.90 9.07 -14.40
C ASN A 65 21.59 8.56 -13.80
N PHE A 66 21.52 8.45 -12.47
CA PHE A 66 20.30 8.09 -11.76
C PHE A 66 19.18 9.10 -12.02
N ASP A 67 19.48 10.40 -11.97
CA ASP A 67 18.55 11.49 -12.29
C ASP A 67 18.02 11.41 -13.72
N VAL A 68 18.92 11.20 -14.69
CA VAL A 68 18.55 11.02 -16.10
C VAL A 68 17.65 9.79 -16.28
N ALA A 69 18.02 8.67 -15.66
CA ALA A 69 17.21 7.45 -15.71
C ALA A 69 15.83 7.67 -15.07
N SER A 70 15.74 8.40 -13.95
CA SER A 70 14.46 8.79 -13.34
C SER A 70 13.60 9.67 -14.28
N GLY A 71 14.22 10.59 -15.02
CA GLY A 71 13.54 11.41 -16.03
C GLY A 71 13.00 10.59 -17.21
N LEU A 72 13.77 9.60 -17.67
CA LEU A 72 13.33 8.66 -18.70
C LEU A 72 12.16 7.81 -18.22
N LEU A 73 12.26 7.22 -17.02
CA LEU A 73 11.17 6.46 -16.40
C LEU A 73 9.89 7.29 -16.29
N LYS A 74 9.99 8.55 -15.86
CA LYS A 74 8.83 9.46 -15.79
C LYS A 74 8.21 9.70 -17.17
N THR A 75 9.03 9.84 -18.21
CA THR A 75 8.57 10.07 -19.58
C THR A 75 7.84 8.83 -20.11
N GLU A 76 8.45 7.65 -19.95
CA GLU A 76 7.88 6.37 -20.35
C GLU A 76 6.57 6.06 -19.61
N ALA A 77 6.52 6.28 -18.29
CA ALA A 77 5.31 6.11 -17.49
C ALA A 77 4.19 7.07 -17.95
N ARG A 78 4.54 8.32 -18.26
CA ARG A 78 3.59 9.29 -18.81
C ARG A 78 3.05 8.87 -20.16
N GLU A 79 3.91 8.43 -21.09
CA GLU A 79 3.45 7.96 -22.41
C GLU A 79 2.60 6.70 -22.29
N ALA A 80 2.96 5.75 -21.42
CA ALA A 80 2.15 4.56 -21.15
C ALA A 80 0.74 4.93 -20.64
N SER A 81 0.63 5.95 -19.78
CA SER A 81 -0.67 6.41 -19.25
C SER A 81 -1.60 7.02 -20.32
N LYS A 82 -1.07 7.51 -21.45
CA LYS A 82 -1.88 8.07 -22.53
C LYS A 82 -2.53 7.00 -23.39
N GLN A 83 -2.02 5.78 -23.37
CA GLN A 83 -2.53 4.68 -24.17
C GLN A 83 -3.72 4.01 -23.46
N VAL A 84 -4.79 4.78 -23.27
CA VAL A 84 -5.94 4.40 -22.44
C VAL A 84 -6.74 3.25 -23.06
N ASP A 85 -7.35 2.42 -22.19
CA ASP A 85 -8.30 1.39 -22.56
C ASP A 85 -9.55 2.00 -23.25
N GLU A 86 -10.02 1.39 -24.34
CA GLU A 86 -11.24 1.77 -25.04
C GLU A 86 -12.45 1.88 -24.11
N LYS A 87 -12.54 1.05 -23.07
CA LYS A 87 -13.66 1.08 -22.12
C LYS A 87 -13.71 2.40 -21.33
N ALA A 88 -12.57 2.86 -20.84
CA ALA A 88 -12.47 4.12 -20.11
C ALA A 88 -12.69 5.33 -21.04
N ILE A 89 -12.20 5.24 -22.29
CA ILE A 89 -12.49 6.24 -23.32
C ILE A 89 -14.00 6.31 -23.57
N ARG A 90 -14.67 5.17 -23.82
CA ARG A 90 -16.11 5.11 -24.05
C ARG A 90 -16.92 5.68 -22.89
N GLN A 91 -16.54 5.36 -21.65
CA GLN A 91 -17.27 5.85 -20.48
C GLN A 91 -17.13 7.37 -20.32
N ARG A 92 -15.92 7.92 -20.51
CA ARG A 92 -15.73 9.37 -20.55
C ARG A 92 -16.48 10.02 -21.70
N SER A 93 -16.52 9.39 -22.87
CA SER A 93 -17.27 9.90 -24.02
C SER A 93 -18.78 9.86 -23.78
N PHE A 94 -19.30 8.83 -23.13
CA PHE A 94 -20.72 8.69 -22.83
C PHE A 94 -21.20 9.74 -21.81
N PHE A 95 -20.34 10.10 -20.86
CA PHE A 95 -20.61 11.12 -19.85
C PHE A 95 -19.78 12.39 -20.09
N ALA A 96 -19.49 12.75 -21.34
CA ALA A 96 -18.54 13.81 -21.67
C ALA A 96 -18.89 15.17 -21.02
N ASP A 97 -20.18 15.46 -20.85
CA ASP A 97 -20.66 16.67 -20.19
C ASP A 97 -20.40 16.68 -18.68
N ASP A 98 -20.20 15.51 -18.06
CA ASP A 98 -19.94 15.36 -16.64
C ASP A 98 -18.44 15.26 -16.32
N PHE A 99 -17.56 14.93 -17.27
CA PHE A 99 -16.11 14.92 -17.04
C PHE A 99 -15.47 16.27 -17.35
N THR A 100 -14.49 16.69 -16.54
CA THR A 100 -13.68 17.88 -16.87
C THR A 100 -12.73 17.57 -18.03
N SER A 101 -12.52 18.54 -18.92
CA SER A 101 -11.54 18.44 -20.01
C SER A 101 -10.09 18.41 -19.50
N GLU A 102 -9.88 18.85 -18.26
CA GLU A 102 -8.58 18.90 -17.60
C GLU A 102 -8.47 17.82 -16.51
N ASP A 103 -7.31 17.19 -16.41
CA ASP A 103 -6.97 16.27 -15.32
C ASP A 103 -6.90 17.08 -14.02
N ARG A 104 -7.66 16.72 -12.98
CA ARG A 104 -7.69 17.50 -11.72
C ARG A 104 -6.33 17.49 -11.03
N VAL A 105 -5.72 16.31 -10.94
CA VAL A 105 -4.40 16.11 -10.33
C VAL A 105 -3.59 15.22 -11.27
N ARG A 106 -2.39 15.70 -11.59
CA ARG A 106 -1.34 14.91 -12.23
C ARG A 106 -0.27 14.72 -11.20
N ASP A 107 -0.03 13.47 -10.83
CA ASP A 107 1.05 13.15 -9.94
C ASP A 107 1.82 11.94 -10.45
N TYR A 108 3.06 11.87 -9.99
CA TYR A 108 3.92 10.74 -10.24
C TYR A 108 4.80 10.52 -9.02
N PHE A 109 5.12 9.28 -8.76
CA PHE A 109 6.18 8.95 -7.83
C PHE A 109 7.26 8.17 -8.57
N THR A 110 8.51 8.54 -8.32
CA THR A 110 9.69 7.88 -8.89
C THR A 110 10.62 7.50 -7.77
N GLY A 111 11.05 6.25 -7.72
CA GLY A 111 11.95 5.80 -6.66
C GLY A 111 12.39 4.36 -6.81
N ILE A 112 12.91 3.82 -5.72
CA ILE A 112 13.32 2.41 -5.63
C ILE A 112 12.30 1.62 -4.84
N TRP A 113 11.64 0.66 -5.47
CA TRP A 113 10.91 -0.39 -4.76
C TRP A 113 11.85 -1.51 -4.37
N LYS A 114 11.99 -1.72 -3.06
CA LYS A 114 12.84 -2.77 -2.48
C LYS A 114 12.17 -4.13 -2.63
N ASN A 115 12.89 -5.12 -3.16
CA ASN A 115 12.42 -6.51 -3.30
C ASN A 115 10.99 -6.60 -3.87
N PRO A 116 10.75 -6.05 -5.06
CA PRO A 116 9.44 -6.09 -5.68
C PRO A 116 9.07 -7.55 -5.91
N SER A 117 8.13 -8.01 -5.11
CA SER A 117 7.73 -9.41 -5.05
C SER A 117 6.66 -9.63 -6.10
N ALA A 118 6.66 -10.83 -6.69
CA ALA A 118 5.46 -11.31 -7.37
C ALA A 118 4.28 -11.30 -6.38
N LEU A 119 3.06 -11.33 -6.93
CA LEU A 119 1.85 -11.44 -6.12
C LEU A 119 1.96 -12.58 -5.11
N LEU A 120 1.40 -12.35 -3.92
CA LEU A 120 1.22 -13.39 -2.92
C LEU A 120 0.37 -14.55 -3.52
N PRO A 121 0.36 -15.75 -2.90
CA PRO A 121 -0.38 -16.90 -3.44
C PRO A 121 -1.89 -16.64 -3.65
N ASP A 122 -2.46 -15.66 -2.95
CA ASP A 122 -3.85 -15.22 -3.08
C ASP A 122 -4.06 -14.16 -4.19
N GLY A 123 -3.01 -13.86 -4.95
CA GLY A 123 -3.02 -12.85 -6.00
C GLY A 123 -2.94 -11.41 -5.49
N THR A 124 -2.68 -11.17 -4.20
CA THR A 124 -2.59 -9.80 -3.66
C THR A 124 -1.16 -9.25 -3.71
N PRO A 125 -0.99 -7.92 -3.87
CA PRO A 125 0.32 -7.30 -3.73
C PRO A 125 0.84 -7.44 -2.29
N ALA A 126 2.16 -7.54 -2.13
CA ALA A 126 2.79 -7.53 -0.81
C ALA A 126 2.43 -6.25 -0.04
N VAL A 127 2.21 -6.39 1.27
CA VAL A 127 1.71 -5.30 2.15
C VAL A 127 2.47 -3.97 1.95
N PRO A 128 3.81 -3.92 1.96
CA PRO A 128 4.52 -2.64 1.82
C PRO A 128 4.26 -1.94 0.48
N MET A 129 4.06 -2.72 -0.59
CA MET A 129 3.79 -2.18 -1.92
C MET A 129 2.35 -1.68 -2.03
N TYR A 130 1.40 -2.42 -1.45
CA TYR A 130 0.01 -1.98 -1.32
C TYR A 130 -0.08 -0.66 -0.52
N GLN A 131 0.66 -0.57 0.59
CA GLN A 131 0.69 0.63 1.43
C GLN A 131 1.17 1.85 0.66
N ASP A 132 2.27 1.70 -0.10
CA ASP A 132 2.80 2.78 -0.93
C ASP A 132 1.79 3.18 -2.02
N LEU A 133 1.17 2.23 -2.71
CA LEU A 133 0.14 2.55 -3.71
C LEU A 133 -1.08 3.25 -3.10
N SER A 134 -1.56 2.80 -1.94
CA SER A 134 -2.72 3.38 -1.26
C SER A 134 -2.51 4.82 -0.82
N LYS A 135 -1.31 5.14 -0.33
CA LYS A 135 -0.92 6.49 0.04
C LYS A 135 -0.84 7.39 -1.19
N TRP A 136 -0.22 6.91 -2.26
CA TRP A 136 -0.09 7.68 -3.50
C TRP A 136 -1.44 7.95 -4.16
N LEU A 137 -2.30 6.95 -4.28
CA LEU A 137 -3.65 7.10 -4.84
C LEU A 137 -4.51 8.05 -4.01
N GLY A 138 -4.36 8.02 -2.68
CA GLY A 138 -4.98 9.00 -1.79
C GLY A 138 -4.48 10.43 -2.06
N ALA A 139 -3.17 10.62 -2.24
CA ALA A 139 -2.58 11.92 -2.59
C ALA A 139 -3.01 12.42 -3.98
N LEU A 140 -3.24 11.51 -4.93
CA LEU A 140 -3.80 11.81 -6.24
C LEU A 140 -5.29 12.21 -6.17
N GLY A 141 -5.94 12.02 -5.01
CA GLY A 141 -7.34 12.38 -4.78
C GLY A 141 -8.33 11.30 -5.24
N VAL A 142 -7.87 10.07 -5.48
CA VAL A 142 -8.75 8.96 -5.87
C VAL A 142 -9.63 8.56 -4.68
N PRO A 143 -10.97 8.59 -4.81
CA PRO A 143 -11.87 8.21 -3.73
C PRO A 143 -11.71 6.74 -3.36
N VAL A 144 -11.90 6.45 -2.07
CA VAL A 144 -11.91 5.07 -1.57
C VAL A 144 -13.32 4.51 -1.69
N ASP A 145 -13.50 3.49 -2.53
CA ASP A 145 -14.76 2.74 -2.64
C ASP A 145 -14.65 1.35 -1.99
N GLN A 146 -15.72 0.89 -1.36
CA GLN A 146 -15.79 -0.45 -0.77
C GLN A 146 -15.96 -1.56 -1.82
N SER A 147 -16.50 -1.22 -2.98
CA SER A 147 -16.73 -2.13 -4.11
C SER A 147 -15.49 -2.30 -4.99
N LEU A 148 -14.56 -1.34 -4.97
CA LEU A 148 -13.34 -1.36 -5.77
C LEU A 148 -12.14 -0.86 -4.95
N ASP A 149 -11.28 -1.79 -4.54
CA ASP A 149 -9.98 -1.45 -3.93
C ASP A 149 -8.94 -1.19 -5.05
N VAL A 150 -8.92 0.06 -5.52
CA VAL A 150 -8.03 0.50 -6.61
C VAL A 150 -6.57 0.21 -6.30
N SER A 151 -6.14 0.36 -5.04
CA SER A 151 -4.76 0.08 -4.62
C SER A 151 -4.39 -1.39 -4.81
N SER A 152 -5.32 -2.30 -4.48
CA SER A 152 -5.15 -3.73 -4.70
C SER A 152 -5.05 -4.05 -6.19
N GLU A 153 -5.96 -3.50 -7.00
CA GLU A 153 -5.98 -3.75 -8.45
C GLU A 153 -4.75 -3.19 -9.16
N VAL A 154 -4.30 -1.98 -8.80
CA VAL A 154 -3.05 -1.40 -9.31
C VAL A 154 -1.85 -2.27 -8.92
N GLY A 155 -1.80 -2.74 -7.66
CA GLY A 155 -0.75 -3.64 -7.21
C GLY A 155 -0.73 -4.96 -7.97
N LYS A 156 -1.91 -5.57 -8.18
CA LYS A 156 -2.06 -6.75 -9.04
C LYS A 156 -1.47 -6.50 -10.42
N ALA A 157 -1.84 -5.39 -11.03
CA ALA A 157 -1.46 -5.11 -12.40
C ALA A 157 0.05 -4.81 -12.55
N ILE A 158 0.65 -4.11 -11.58
CA ILE A 158 2.09 -3.80 -11.56
C ILE A 158 2.93 -5.05 -11.24
N PHE A 159 2.51 -5.88 -10.28
CA PHE A 159 3.31 -7.00 -9.75
C PHE A 159 2.93 -8.37 -10.30
N ALA A 160 1.93 -8.46 -11.19
CA ALA A 160 1.66 -9.66 -11.99
C ALA A 160 2.75 -9.93 -13.03
N ILE A 161 3.57 -8.93 -13.36
CA ILE A 161 4.62 -9.06 -14.37
C ILE A 161 5.73 -9.95 -13.81
N GLU A 162 6.04 -11.05 -14.52
CA GLU A 162 7.15 -11.93 -14.15
C GLU A 162 8.46 -11.14 -14.02
N SER A 163 9.17 -11.48 -12.94
CA SER A 163 10.44 -10.88 -12.57
C SER A 163 11.43 -10.91 -13.74
N PRO A 164 12.05 -9.79 -14.14
CA PRO A 164 12.99 -9.78 -15.24
C PRO A 164 14.24 -10.61 -14.91
N THR A 165 14.54 -11.57 -15.78
CA THR A 165 15.86 -12.21 -15.86
C THR A 165 16.93 -11.14 -16.13
N THR A 166 17.80 -10.88 -15.15
CA THR A 166 18.98 -10.02 -15.27
C THR A 166 20.16 -10.71 -15.97
N SER A 167 19.99 -11.96 -16.40
CA SER A 167 21.01 -12.77 -17.06
C SER A 167 21.12 -12.46 -18.55
N GLY A 168 22.03 -11.55 -18.91
CA GLY A 168 22.61 -11.42 -20.26
C GLY A 168 21.77 -10.70 -21.33
N GLY A 169 20.56 -10.24 -21.00
CA GLY A 169 19.70 -9.47 -21.90
C GLY A 169 20.00 -7.96 -21.92
N GLU A 170 19.60 -7.28 -22.98
CA GLU A 170 19.61 -5.82 -23.09
C GLU A 170 18.72 -5.22 -21.98
N VAL A 171 19.29 -4.41 -21.09
CA VAL A 171 18.53 -3.76 -20.01
C VAL A 171 17.65 -2.68 -20.65
N LYS A 172 16.33 -2.90 -20.64
CA LYS A 172 15.33 -1.96 -21.18
C LYS A 172 14.36 -1.52 -20.10
N ILE A 173 13.85 -0.29 -20.25
CA ILE A 173 12.69 0.17 -19.50
C ILE A 173 11.49 -0.66 -19.96
N LYS A 174 10.86 -1.33 -19.01
CA LYS A 174 9.58 -2.01 -19.20
C LYS A 174 8.46 -1.04 -18.83
N THR A 175 7.36 -1.07 -19.58
CA THR A 175 6.18 -0.26 -19.30
C THR A 175 4.94 -1.12 -19.19
N THR A 176 4.01 -0.68 -18.35
CA THR A 176 2.67 -1.24 -18.22
C THR A 176 1.66 -0.13 -18.05
N LYS A 177 0.44 -0.37 -18.53
CA LYS A 177 -0.63 0.62 -18.58
C LYS A 177 -1.91 0.02 -18.03
N PHE A 178 -2.65 0.83 -17.29
CA PHE A 178 -3.87 0.41 -16.62
C PHE A 178 -4.86 1.55 -16.63
N SER A 179 -6.14 1.23 -16.74
CA SER A 179 -7.21 2.22 -16.56
C SER A 179 -8.30 1.62 -15.68
N TYR A 180 -8.75 2.41 -14.71
CA TYR A 180 -9.79 2.04 -13.79
C TYR A 180 -10.95 3.02 -13.90
N THR A 181 -12.15 2.52 -13.68
CA THR A 181 -13.33 3.34 -13.65
C THR A 181 -14.18 2.97 -12.46
N ASP A 182 -14.70 4.00 -11.80
CA ASP A 182 -15.65 3.86 -10.73
C ASP A 182 -16.87 3.04 -11.18
N PRO A 183 -17.30 2.03 -10.40
CA PRO A 183 -18.55 1.30 -10.68
C PRO A 183 -19.78 2.21 -10.78
N LYS A 184 -19.77 3.37 -10.11
CA LYS A 184 -20.85 4.37 -10.17
C LYS A 184 -20.62 5.43 -11.26
N GLY A 185 -19.53 5.32 -12.02
CA GLY A 185 -19.20 6.22 -13.12
C GLY A 185 -18.74 7.62 -12.72
N LYS A 186 -18.44 7.86 -11.43
CA LYS A 186 -18.07 9.20 -10.95
C LYS A 186 -16.65 9.61 -11.25
N TRP A 187 -15.76 8.68 -11.61
CA TRP A 187 -14.38 9.00 -11.94
C TRP A 187 -13.73 7.92 -12.82
N THR A 188 -12.69 8.31 -13.54
CA THR A 188 -11.76 7.39 -14.21
C THR A 188 -10.32 7.69 -13.80
N LEU A 189 -9.46 6.70 -13.84
CA LEU A 189 -8.06 6.79 -13.45
C LEU A 189 -7.20 6.10 -14.51
N ASP A 190 -6.34 6.86 -15.19
CA ASP A 190 -5.39 6.32 -16.16
C ASP A 190 -3.99 6.29 -15.56
N LEU A 191 -3.34 5.13 -15.63
CA LEU A 191 -2.06 4.87 -15.01
C LEU A 191 -1.06 4.33 -16.02
N GLY A 192 0.19 4.80 -15.90
CA GLY A 192 1.33 4.19 -16.55
C GLY A 192 2.41 3.89 -15.50
N HIS A 193 3.00 2.71 -15.60
CA HIS A 193 4.14 2.31 -14.78
C HIS A 193 5.32 2.00 -15.70
N ALA A 194 6.48 2.55 -15.39
CA ALA A 194 7.73 2.26 -16.06
C ALA A 194 8.76 1.80 -15.04
N TYR A 195 9.54 0.77 -15.36
CA TYR A 195 10.58 0.28 -14.46
C TYR A 195 11.70 -0.45 -15.19
N TYR A 196 12.84 -0.59 -14.50
CA TYR A 196 13.85 -1.58 -14.85
C TYR A 196 14.43 -2.20 -13.55
N PRO A 197 14.89 -3.46 -13.60
CA PRO A 197 15.52 -4.09 -12.46
C PRO A 197 16.94 -3.56 -12.23
N LEU A 198 17.28 -3.35 -10.97
CA LEU A 198 18.63 -3.08 -10.51
C LEU A 198 19.15 -4.30 -9.75
N PRO A 199 20.28 -4.91 -10.16
CA PRO A 199 20.90 -5.99 -9.41
C PRO A 199 21.47 -5.42 -8.09
N LEU A 200 21.06 -5.99 -6.96
CA LEU A 200 21.59 -5.64 -5.64
C LEU A 200 22.60 -6.67 -5.14
N GLY A 201 22.82 -7.78 -5.83
CA GLY A 201 23.78 -8.80 -5.40
C GLY A 201 24.15 -9.74 -6.54
N ALA A 202 25.08 -10.67 -6.24
CA ALA A 202 25.55 -11.67 -7.21
C ALA A 202 24.52 -12.77 -7.52
N THR A 203 23.44 -12.87 -6.74
CA THR A 203 22.36 -13.85 -6.96
C THR A 203 21.17 -13.21 -7.66
N SER A 204 20.53 -13.93 -8.59
CA SER A 204 19.39 -13.42 -9.37
C SER A 204 18.14 -13.08 -8.54
N SER A 205 18.11 -13.42 -7.25
CA SER A 205 16.98 -13.16 -6.35
C SER A 205 17.06 -11.83 -5.60
N GLU A 206 18.20 -11.12 -5.63
CA GLU A 206 18.39 -9.86 -4.90
C GLU A 206 18.38 -8.69 -5.90
N TYR A 207 17.19 -8.17 -6.18
CA TYR A 207 17.02 -7.00 -7.05
C TYR A 207 16.02 -6.01 -6.46
N CYS A 208 16.14 -4.76 -6.86
CA CYS A 208 15.11 -3.75 -6.68
C CYS A 208 14.60 -3.26 -8.04
N TRP A 209 13.48 -2.56 -8.05
CA TRP A 209 13.04 -1.82 -9.24
C TRP A 209 13.32 -0.34 -9.05
N HIS A 210 14.02 0.25 -10.01
CA HIS A 210 13.92 1.69 -10.23
C HIS A 210 12.69 1.92 -11.09
N SER A 211 11.66 2.50 -10.48
CA SER A 211 10.33 2.60 -11.07
C SER A 211 9.78 4.02 -11.00
N CYS A 212 8.86 4.30 -11.92
CA CYS A 212 7.99 5.45 -11.88
C CYS A 212 6.56 5.01 -12.16
N VAL A 213 5.61 5.47 -11.36
CA VAL A 213 4.18 5.40 -11.67
C VAL A 213 3.67 6.80 -11.92
N TYR A 214 2.94 6.98 -13.01
CA TYR A 214 2.31 8.22 -13.41
C TYR A 214 0.80 8.02 -13.42
N GLY A 215 0.05 8.93 -12.79
CA GLY A 215 -1.40 8.85 -12.68
C GLY A 215 -2.09 10.10 -13.23
N ARG A 216 -3.22 9.87 -13.91
CA ARG A 216 -4.15 10.91 -14.38
C ARG A 216 -5.52 10.60 -13.82
N PHE A 217 -5.94 11.43 -12.87
CA PHE A 217 -7.25 11.30 -12.24
C PHE A 217 -8.25 12.23 -12.90
N HIS A 218 -9.36 11.64 -13.34
CA HIS A 218 -10.45 12.32 -14.04
C HIS A 218 -11.73 12.18 -13.23
N PRO A 219 -12.03 13.12 -12.33
CA PRO A 219 -13.30 13.14 -11.63
C PRO A 219 -14.42 13.72 -12.51
N SER A 220 -15.65 13.27 -12.26
CA SER A 220 -16.86 13.92 -12.76
C SER A 220 -17.12 15.24 -12.02
N LYS A 221 -17.94 16.13 -12.59
CA LYS A 221 -18.40 17.38 -11.98
C LYS A 221 -19.23 17.09 -10.74
N SER A 222 -20.05 16.04 -10.78
CA SER A 222 -20.80 15.59 -9.60
C SER A 222 -19.88 15.20 -8.45
N LEU A 223 -18.81 14.43 -8.70
CA LEU A 223 -17.82 14.11 -7.68
C LEU A 223 -17.05 15.33 -7.19
N LEU A 224 -16.71 16.27 -8.08
CA LEU A 224 -16.06 17.52 -7.69
C LEU A 224 -16.94 18.32 -6.72
N ALA A 225 -18.23 18.48 -7.04
CA ALA A 225 -19.18 19.16 -6.17
C ALA A 225 -19.35 18.45 -4.81
N GLU A 226 -19.37 17.12 -4.80
CA GLU A 226 -19.39 16.33 -3.55
C GLU A 226 -18.13 16.58 -2.71
N MET A 227 -16.95 16.55 -3.33
CA MET A 227 -15.69 16.81 -2.63
C MET A 227 -15.56 18.25 -2.13
N GLU A 228 -16.13 19.22 -2.85
CA GLU A 228 -16.21 20.62 -2.39
C GLU A 228 -17.19 20.78 -1.22
N ALA A 229 -18.35 20.10 -1.29
CA ALA A 229 -19.38 20.15 -0.25
C ALA A 229 -18.94 19.44 1.05
N GLU A 230 -18.23 18.33 0.94
CA GLU A 230 -17.66 17.60 2.10
C GLU A 230 -16.44 18.31 2.70
N GLY A 231 -15.88 19.29 2.00
CA GLY A 231 -14.57 19.88 2.28
C GLY A 231 -13.43 18.93 1.95
N GLU A 232 -12.19 19.41 1.94
CA GLU A 232 -11.05 18.49 1.82
C GLU A 232 -11.15 17.45 2.93
N PRO A 233 -11.17 16.14 2.61
CA PRO A 233 -11.24 15.10 3.61
C PRO A 233 -9.97 15.21 4.44
N SER A 234 -10.05 15.93 5.56
CA SER A 234 -8.90 16.15 6.41
C SER A 234 -8.48 14.79 6.92
N SER A 235 -7.35 14.32 6.39
CA SER A 235 -6.68 13.11 6.85
C SER A 235 -6.37 13.21 8.33
N THR A 236 -6.25 14.43 8.87
CA THR A 236 -6.02 14.71 10.28
C THR A 236 -7.27 15.26 10.97
N ILE A 237 -7.65 14.64 12.07
CA ILE A 237 -8.74 15.08 12.94
C ILE A 237 -8.11 15.51 14.27
N PHE A 238 -8.17 16.80 14.57
CA PHE A 238 -7.82 17.35 15.87
C PHE A 238 -9.04 17.25 16.78
N VAL A 239 -8.88 16.51 17.88
CA VAL A 239 -9.97 16.18 18.79
C VAL A 239 -9.90 17.05 20.04
N SER A 240 -8.69 17.25 20.57
CA SER A 240 -8.48 18.13 21.72
C SER A 240 -7.06 18.70 21.72
N GLU A 241 -6.88 19.84 22.39
CA GLU A 241 -5.55 20.32 22.71
C GLU A 241 -4.90 19.45 23.79
N LEU A 242 -3.58 19.31 23.71
CA LEU A 242 -2.78 18.69 24.78
C LEU A 242 -3.02 19.44 26.09
N LYS A 243 -3.72 18.80 27.02
CA LYS A 243 -4.01 19.43 28.31
C LYS A 243 -2.72 19.58 29.09
N ALA A 244 -2.39 20.80 29.50
CA ALA A 244 -1.30 21.04 30.43
C ALA A 244 -1.78 20.66 31.85
N SER A 245 -1.02 19.82 32.54
CA SER A 245 -1.32 19.41 33.91
C SER A 245 -0.11 19.59 34.81
N VAL A 246 -0.36 19.98 36.05
CA VAL A 246 0.63 20.00 37.13
C VAL A 246 1.01 18.57 37.52
N LYS A 247 0.07 17.62 37.35
CA LYS A 247 0.33 16.19 37.54
C LYS A 247 0.95 15.59 36.29
N PRO A 248 1.87 14.61 36.42
CA PRO A 248 2.43 13.91 35.28
C PRO A 248 1.32 13.24 34.45
N MET A 249 1.44 13.33 33.13
CA MET A 249 0.52 12.70 32.19
C MET A 249 1.28 11.96 31.10
N TRP A 250 0.72 10.83 30.69
CA TRP A 250 1.22 10.10 29.53
C TRP A 250 0.72 10.74 28.25
N VAL A 251 1.63 10.91 27.31
CA VAL A 251 1.34 11.19 25.90
C VAL A 251 1.88 10.01 25.10
N VAL A 252 0.97 9.30 24.44
CA VAL A 252 1.27 8.07 23.71
C VAL A 252 0.89 8.25 22.25
N ASN A 253 1.85 8.08 21.36
CA ASN A 253 1.62 7.97 19.93
C ASN A 253 1.52 6.49 19.57
N ALA A 254 0.45 6.13 18.88
CA ALA A 254 0.21 4.80 18.35
C ALA A 254 0.01 4.85 16.84
N SER A 255 0.34 3.77 16.16
CA SER A 255 0.01 3.56 14.75
C SER A 255 -0.86 2.31 14.62
N ILE A 256 -1.87 2.40 13.75
CA ILE A 256 -2.79 1.32 13.43
C ILE A 256 -2.64 1.01 11.95
N ASN A 257 -2.33 -0.24 11.62
CA ASN A 257 -2.39 -0.74 10.25
C ASN A 257 -3.73 -1.44 10.04
N TRP A 258 -4.61 -0.83 9.25
CA TRP A 258 -5.92 -1.38 8.94
C TRP A 258 -5.88 -2.51 7.89
N GLY A 259 -4.73 -2.79 7.28
CA GLY A 259 -4.55 -3.84 6.29
C GLY A 259 -5.01 -3.44 4.88
N ASN A 260 -6.16 -2.77 4.74
CA ASN A 260 -6.66 -2.26 3.45
C ASN A 260 -7.31 -0.87 3.56
N GLN A 261 -7.33 -0.16 2.45
CA GLN A 261 -7.77 1.24 2.36
C GLN A 261 -9.28 1.42 2.57
N PRO A 262 -10.17 0.56 2.02
CA PRO A 262 -11.61 0.64 2.30
C PRO A 262 -11.96 0.54 3.78
N LEU A 263 -11.34 -0.41 4.50
CA LEU A 263 -11.52 -0.55 5.94
C LEU A 263 -10.96 0.67 6.68
N ALA A 264 -9.77 1.13 6.33
CA ALA A 264 -9.14 2.28 6.97
C ALA A 264 -10.00 3.55 6.87
N SER A 265 -10.47 3.86 5.66
CA SER A 265 -11.31 5.02 5.37
C SER A 265 -12.65 4.97 6.14
N ASN A 266 -13.29 3.79 6.19
CA ASN A 266 -14.54 3.63 6.94
C ASN A 266 -14.34 3.69 8.46
N SER A 267 -13.18 3.25 8.94
CA SER A 267 -12.90 3.08 10.37
C SER A 267 -12.39 4.35 11.03
N HIS A 268 -11.72 5.24 10.29
CA HIS A 268 -11.03 6.40 10.85
C HIS A 268 -11.90 7.25 11.77
N LYS A 269 -13.04 7.77 11.27
CA LYS A 269 -13.96 8.61 12.08
C LYS A 269 -14.66 7.80 13.17
N LYS A 270 -15.00 6.53 12.91
CA LYS A 270 -15.65 5.64 13.87
C LYS A 270 -14.76 5.34 15.08
N LEU A 271 -13.46 5.15 14.84
CA LEU A 271 -12.48 4.90 15.89
C LEU A 271 -12.41 6.08 16.84
N ILE A 272 -12.29 7.29 16.31
CA ILE A 272 -12.22 8.50 17.14
C ILE A 272 -13.47 8.62 18.00
N LYS A 273 -14.66 8.52 17.40
CA LYS A 273 -15.92 8.61 18.14
C LYS A 273 -16.01 7.56 19.26
N LYS A 274 -15.66 6.30 18.96
CA LYS A 274 -15.66 5.21 19.93
C LYS A 274 -14.67 5.46 21.07
N LEU A 275 -13.46 5.88 20.75
CA LEU A 275 -12.45 6.23 21.75
C LEU A 275 -12.90 7.40 22.60
N GLU A 276 -13.48 8.46 22.04
CA GLU A 276 -13.99 9.59 22.82
C GLU A 276 -15.08 9.16 23.82
N GLU A 277 -16.01 8.30 23.41
CA GLU A 277 -17.08 7.77 24.26
C GLU A 277 -16.53 6.91 25.42
N GLU A 278 -15.53 6.07 25.15
CA GLU A 278 -14.90 5.20 26.14
C GLU A 278 -13.94 5.96 27.07
N TYR A 279 -13.08 6.81 26.49
CA TYR A 279 -11.98 7.47 27.18
C TYR A 279 -12.44 8.63 28.04
N LYS A 280 -13.54 9.31 27.67
CA LYS A 280 -14.14 10.36 28.51
C LYS A 280 -14.51 9.85 29.90
N LYS A 281 -14.97 8.60 30.02
CA LYS A 281 -15.32 7.97 31.31
C LYS A 281 -14.10 7.67 32.19
N GLN A 282 -12.91 7.58 31.58
CA GLN A 282 -11.66 7.18 32.21
C GLN A 282 -10.68 8.35 32.36
N ASN A 283 -11.13 9.59 32.10
CA ASN A 283 -10.28 10.79 32.08
C ASN A 283 -9.08 10.68 31.12
N ARG A 284 -9.29 9.99 29.99
CA ARG A 284 -8.36 9.86 28.87
C ARG A 284 -8.88 10.74 27.71
N SER A 285 -8.01 11.12 26.80
CA SER A 285 -8.42 11.86 25.59
C SER A 285 -7.62 11.49 24.36
N VAL A 286 -8.27 11.58 23.20
CA VAL A 286 -7.61 11.59 21.91
C VAL A 286 -7.22 13.05 21.63
N VAL A 287 -5.96 13.29 21.27
CA VAL A 287 -5.45 14.63 20.92
C VAL A 287 -5.66 14.85 19.43
N TYR A 288 -5.12 13.95 18.62
CA TYR A 288 -5.34 13.93 17.18
C TYR A 288 -5.31 12.51 16.63
N SER A 289 -5.82 12.36 15.41
CA SER A 289 -5.74 11.16 14.60
C SER A 289 -5.48 11.53 13.16
N THR A 290 -4.52 10.89 12.51
CA THR A 290 -4.19 11.12 11.09
C THR A 290 -4.22 9.81 10.32
N LEU A 291 -4.94 9.75 9.20
CA LEU A 291 -5.00 8.60 8.29
C LEU A 291 -4.19 8.84 7.01
N GLU A 292 -3.24 7.97 6.72
CA GLU A 292 -2.40 7.99 5.51
C GLU A 292 -2.42 6.60 4.84
N GLY A 293 -3.17 6.48 3.74
CA GLY A 293 -3.40 5.19 3.09
C GLY A 293 -4.14 4.24 4.03
N VAL A 294 -3.47 3.16 4.46
CA VAL A 294 -4.00 2.23 5.48
C VAL A 294 -3.51 2.48 6.91
N MET A 295 -2.58 3.41 7.08
CA MET A 295 -1.94 3.65 8.36
C MET A 295 -2.62 4.81 9.07
N GLN A 296 -3.13 4.58 10.28
CA GLN A 296 -3.69 5.63 11.12
C GLN A 296 -2.78 5.90 12.32
N SER A 297 -2.25 7.11 12.42
CA SER A 297 -1.50 7.59 13.58
C SER A 297 -2.44 8.24 14.58
N VAL A 298 -2.39 7.85 15.84
CA VAL A 298 -3.26 8.38 16.90
C VAL A 298 -2.39 8.86 18.05
N GLN A 299 -2.64 10.08 18.54
CA GLN A 299 -2.05 10.57 19.78
C GLN A 299 -3.08 10.54 20.90
N LEU A 300 -2.73 9.85 21.98
CA LEU A 300 -3.53 9.68 23.17
C LEU A 300 -2.89 10.40 24.35
N GLN A 301 -3.73 10.93 25.23
CA GLN A 301 -3.34 11.54 26.48
C GLN A 301 -4.07 10.85 27.64
N ALA A 302 -3.35 10.54 28.71
CA ALA A 302 -3.89 9.89 29.90
C ALA A 302 -3.17 10.32 31.18
N SER A 303 -3.76 10.01 32.33
CA SER A 303 -3.13 10.24 33.63
C SER A 303 -1.88 9.38 33.81
N ALA A 304 -0.97 9.72 34.73
CA ALA A 304 0.20 8.90 35.02
C ALA A 304 -0.13 7.48 35.52
N GLU A 305 -1.33 7.27 36.07
CA GLU A 305 -1.81 5.97 36.55
C GLU A 305 -2.13 5.02 35.38
N ASP A 306 -2.46 5.59 34.21
CA ASP A 306 -2.69 4.83 32.98
C ASP A 306 -1.37 4.50 32.28
N ASN A 307 -0.86 3.30 32.56
CA ASN A 307 0.25 2.70 31.82
C ASN A 307 -0.04 2.71 30.28
N PRO A 308 0.94 3.07 29.42
CA PRO A 308 0.81 3.02 27.95
C PRO A 308 0.25 1.71 27.37
N SER A 309 0.50 0.58 28.03
CA SER A 309 -0.02 -0.75 27.67
C SER A 309 -1.54 -0.82 27.80
N LEU A 310 -2.14 -0.15 28.79
CA LEU A 310 -3.60 -0.06 28.94
C LEU A 310 -4.22 0.75 27.81
N LEU A 311 -3.57 1.85 27.41
CA LEU A 311 -3.99 2.65 26.26
C LEU A 311 -3.89 1.86 24.96
N ARG A 312 -2.80 1.10 24.78
CA ARG A 312 -2.64 0.18 23.64
C ARG A 312 -3.77 -0.86 23.61
N GLN A 313 -4.08 -1.48 24.75
CA GLN A 313 -5.13 -2.50 24.82
C GLN A 313 -6.52 -1.92 24.52
N GLY A 314 -6.83 -0.73 25.03
CA GLY A 314 -8.06 -0.01 24.68
C GLY A 314 -8.15 0.26 23.18
N LEU A 315 -7.04 0.73 22.59
CA LEU A 315 -6.95 0.99 21.16
C LEU A 315 -7.14 -0.28 20.31
N ILE A 316 -6.50 -1.38 20.69
CA ILE A 316 -6.67 -2.70 20.04
C ILE A 316 -8.13 -3.14 20.11
N THR A 317 -8.76 -3.01 21.27
CA THR A 317 -10.15 -3.44 21.50
C THR A 317 -11.10 -2.62 20.62
N ALA A 318 -10.95 -1.30 20.61
CA ALA A 318 -11.76 -0.41 19.79
C ALA A 318 -11.57 -0.68 18.29
N ALA A 319 -10.33 -0.78 17.82
CA ALA A 319 -10.02 -1.05 16.41
C ALA A 319 -10.54 -2.42 15.96
N SER A 320 -10.34 -3.46 16.77
CA SER A 320 -10.82 -4.82 16.46
C SER A 320 -12.34 -4.89 16.38
N THR A 321 -13.04 -4.16 17.26
CA THR A 321 -14.51 -4.10 17.22
C THR A 321 -15.01 -3.46 15.94
N ILE A 322 -14.41 -2.34 15.53
CA ILE A 322 -14.79 -1.63 14.30
C ILE A 322 -14.49 -2.48 13.06
N ALA A 323 -13.35 -3.17 13.02
CA ALA A 323 -13.02 -4.08 11.94
C ALA A 323 -14.03 -5.24 11.83
N SER A 324 -14.48 -5.78 12.97
CA SER A 324 -15.49 -6.84 13.02
C SER A 324 -16.86 -6.35 12.52
N GLU A 325 -17.28 -5.15 12.95
CA GLU A 325 -18.52 -4.50 12.47
C GLU A 325 -18.49 -4.30 10.95
N TYR A 326 -17.38 -3.81 10.40
CA TYR A 326 -17.19 -3.63 8.97
C TYR A 326 -17.34 -4.95 8.19
N GLN A 327 -16.77 -6.04 8.70
CA GLN A 327 -16.87 -7.37 8.07
C GLN A 327 -18.30 -7.91 8.12
N SER A 328 -19.00 -7.74 9.25
CA SER A 328 -20.39 -8.21 9.40
C SER A 328 -21.36 -7.50 8.43
N GLY A 329 -21.11 -6.23 8.11
CA GLY A 329 -21.90 -5.48 7.13
C GLY A 329 -21.62 -5.83 5.66
N ARG A 330 -20.59 -6.64 5.39
CA ARG A 330 -20.18 -7.05 4.04
C ARG A 330 -20.76 -8.38 3.58
N VAL A 331 -21.38 -9.15 4.48
CA VAL A 331 -22.05 -10.40 4.11
C VAL A 331 -23.36 -10.03 3.41
N PRO A 332 -23.54 -10.35 2.11
CA PRO A 332 -24.84 -10.21 1.48
C PRO A 332 -25.82 -11.07 2.29
N ASN A 333 -26.91 -10.47 2.74
CA ASN A 333 -27.94 -11.20 3.48
C ASN A 333 -28.40 -12.36 2.57
N PRO A 334 -28.23 -13.64 2.95
CA PRO A 334 -28.53 -14.77 2.05
C PRO A 334 -30.03 -14.93 1.72
N GLY A 335 -30.87 -14.01 2.19
CA GLY A 335 -32.33 -14.10 2.11
C GLY A 335 -33.02 -12.95 1.37
N ASP A 336 -32.27 -12.00 0.79
CA ASP A 336 -32.89 -10.94 -0.04
C ASP A 336 -32.81 -11.30 -1.53
N GLY A 337 -33.22 -12.53 -1.82
CA GLY A 337 -33.68 -12.91 -3.16
C GLY A 337 -35.10 -12.43 -3.29
N SER A 338 -35.29 -11.22 -3.81
CA SER A 338 -36.60 -10.78 -4.26
C SER A 338 -36.98 -11.61 -5.49
N ASP A 339 -37.71 -12.69 -5.20
CA ASP A 339 -38.60 -13.36 -6.13
C ASP A 339 -39.45 -12.31 -6.85
N THR A 340 -39.09 -12.03 -8.10
CA THR A 340 -40.03 -11.50 -9.08
C THR A 340 -40.27 -12.59 -10.10
N SER A 341 -41.23 -13.44 -9.76
CA SER A 341 -41.88 -14.37 -10.67
C SER A 341 -42.75 -13.60 -11.68
N SER A 342 -42.53 -13.85 -12.96
CA SER A 342 -43.62 -14.00 -13.93
C SER A 342 -43.11 -14.78 -15.15
N ASP A 343 -43.55 -16.04 -15.21
CA ASP A 343 -43.94 -16.83 -16.39
C ASP A 343 -43.42 -16.40 -17.77
N ASP A 344 -42.75 -17.32 -18.49
CA ASP A 344 -43.49 -18.14 -19.46
C ASP A 344 -42.66 -19.32 -20.04
N SER A 345 -43.24 -20.52 -19.91
CA SER A 345 -43.37 -21.56 -20.93
C SER A 345 -42.19 -22.44 -21.41
N SER A 346 -42.51 -23.75 -21.47
CA SER A 346 -41.87 -24.93 -22.05
C SER A 346 -40.61 -25.47 -21.34
N GLY A 347 -40.60 -26.65 -20.70
CA GLY A 347 -41.38 -27.86 -20.89
C GLY A 347 -40.47 -28.96 -21.44
N ASP A 348 -40.03 -29.90 -20.59
CA ASP A 348 -39.98 -31.34 -20.92
C ASP A 348 -39.60 -32.19 -19.69
N SER A 349 -40.48 -33.15 -19.39
CA SER A 349 -40.29 -34.55 -18.92
C SER A 349 -38.86 -34.99 -18.53
N SER A 350 -38.56 -35.74 -17.47
CA SER A 350 -39.26 -36.81 -16.75
C SER A 350 -38.45 -37.21 -15.48
N PRO A 351 -39.00 -38.04 -14.58
CA PRO A 351 -38.48 -38.32 -13.23
C PRO A 351 -37.64 -39.60 -13.16
N ASP A 352 -36.84 -39.75 -12.09
CA ASP A 352 -36.51 -41.00 -11.38
C ASP A 352 -35.67 -40.61 -10.15
N GLU A 353 -36.21 -40.65 -8.93
CA GLU A 353 -36.27 -41.78 -7.99
C GLU A 353 -34.92 -42.22 -7.37
N MET A 354 -35.03 -42.60 -6.08
CA MET A 354 -34.02 -43.09 -5.14
C MET A 354 -33.17 -41.99 -4.45
N GLY A 355 -33.29 -41.73 -3.14
CA GLY A 355 -33.69 -42.60 -2.04
C GLY A 355 -32.44 -43.19 -1.36
N TRP A 356 -32.36 -42.93 -0.05
CA TRP A 356 -31.64 -43.68 0.98
C TRP A 356 -30.26 -43.22 1.50
N HIS A 357 -30.32 -42.96 2.81
CA HIS A 357 -29.43 -43.39 3.88
C HIS A 357 -28.38 -42.44 4.49
N SER A 358 -28.75 -42.02 5.69
CA SER A 358 -27.93 -41.66 6.85
C SER A 358 -26.91 -42.72 7.28
N ALA A 359 -25.76 -42.25 7.76
CA ALA A 359 -24.97 -42.78 8.89
C ALA A 359 -23.87 -41.73 9.19
N SER A 360 -23.85 -40.96 10.28
CA SER A 360 -23.56 -41.31 11.67
C SER A 360 -22.45 -42.35 11.85
N VAL A 361 -21.30 -41.94 12.40
CA VAL A 361 -20.67 -42.52 13.61
C VAL A 361 -19.28 -41.91 13.88
N LYS A 362 -19.16 -41.28 15.06
CA LYS A 362 -18.10 -41.29 16.11
C LYS A 362 -16.62 -41.16 15.68
N SER A 363 -15.95 -40.10 16.14
CA SER A 363 -15.23 -39.99 17.44
C SER A 363 -14.03 -40.95 17.56
N GLY A 364 -12.85 -40.34 17.56
CA GLY A 364 -11.57 -40.99 17.83
C GLY A 364 -10.53 -39.97 18.29
N THR A 365 -10.56 -39.65 19.58
CA THR A 365 -9.49 -38.93 20.29
C THR A 365 -8.21 -39.77 20.32
N SER A 366 -7.06 -39.20 19.96
CA SER A 366 -5.78 -39.71 20.47
C SER A 366 -4.81 -38.59 20.81
N LYS A 367 -4.27 -38.71 22.02
CA LYS A 367 -3.42 -37.79 22.74
C LYS A 367 -2.00 -37.72 22.16
N LEU A 368 -1.47 -36.49 22.18
CA LEU A 368 -0.11 -36.08 22.56
C LEU A 368 0.93 -37.19 22.79
N ARG A 369 2.00 -37.17 22.00
CA ARG A 369 3.34 -37.51 22.48
C ARG A 369 4.36 -36.49 21.98
N LYS A 370 4.99 -35.85 22.95
CA LYS A 370 6.08 -34.88 22.86
C LYS A 370 7.39 -35.67 22.83
N THR A 371 8.25 -35.43 21.86
CA THR A 371 9.70 -35.73 21.97
C THR A 371 10.46 -34.69 21.19
N GLU A 372 11.24 -33.90 21.93
CA GLU A 372 12.19 -32.91 21.47
C GLU A 372 13.30 -33.56 20.65
N ARG A 373 13.69 -32.89 19.56
CA ARG A 373 15.05 -32.99 19.03
C ARG A 373 15.51 -31.61 18.59
N ILE A 374 16.33 -31.02 19.43
CA ILE A 374 17.11 -29.81 19.17
C ILE A 374 18.23 -30.18 18.18
N ARG A 375 18.25 -29.54 17.01
CA ARG A 375 19.45 -29.10 16.24
C ARG A 375 19.06 -28.69 14.82
N SER A 376 19.13 -27.39 14.54
CA SER A 376 20.05 -26.78 13.55
C SER A 376 19.49 -25.42 13.12
N LEU A 377 20.29 -24.38 13.32
CA LEU A 377 20.07 -23.02 12.82
C LEU A 377 19.92 -23.02 11.30
N ALA A 378 18.69 -23.13 10.82
CA ALA A 378 18.35 -22.71 9.47
C ALA A 378 18.02 -21.22 9.54
N ARG A 379 18.74 -20.41 8.75
CA ARG A 379 18.27 -19.09 8.32
C ARG A 379 16.90 -19.30 7.68
N THR A 380 15.85 -19.11 8.46
CA THR A 380 14.49 -18.99 7.95
C THR A 380 14.49 -17.75 7.08
N LYS A 381 14.37 -17.94 5.75
CA LYS A 381 13.91 -16.87 4.87
C LYS A 381 12.66 -16.27 5.54
N PRO A 382 12.54 -14.93 5.65
CA PRO A 382 11.30 -14.35 6.14
C PRO A 382 10.19 -14.87 5.24
N VAL A 383 9.30 -15.70 5.81
CA VAL A 383 8.06 -16.08 5.14
C VAL A 383 7.34 -14.75 4.91
N PRO A 384 6.96 -14.39 3.67
CA PRO A 384 6.12 -13.24 3.46
C PRO A 384 4.88 -13.45 4.33
N SER A 385 4.72 -12.62 5.36
CA SER A 385 3.58 -12.71 6.25
C SER A 385 2.36 -12.33 5.42
N SER A 386 1.67 -13.33 4.86
CA SER A 386 0.28 -13.17 4.49
C SER A 386 -0.43 -12.78 5.79
N MET A 387 -0.68 -11.49 5.98
CA MET A 387 -1.48 -11.08 7.13
C MET A 387 -2.83 -11.79 7.00
N PRO A 388 -3.32 -12.47 8.05
CA PRO A 388 -4.72 -12.83 8.08
C PRO A 388 -5.49 -11.51 7.93
N LEU A 389 -6.25 -11.41 6.84
CA LEU A 389 -6.61 -10.18 6.12
C LEU A 389 -7.42 -9.12 6.90
N ASN A 390 -7.58 -9.24 8.22
CA ASN A 390 -8.74 -8.70 8.92
C ASN A 390 -8.52 -8.27 10.38
N VAL A 391 -7.31 -8.37 10.95
CA VAL A 391 -7.04 -7.86 12.31
C VAL A 391 -6.16 -6.62 12.22
N PRO A 392 -6.62 -5.43 12.68
CA PRO A 392 -5.79 -4.25 12.68
C PRO A 392 -4.59 -4.43 13.63
N GLU A 393 -3.39 -4.14 13.13
CA GLU A 393 -2.17 -4.19 13.93
C GLU A 393 -1.95 -2.85 14.61
N VAL A 394 -1.72 -2.86 15.93
CA VAL A 394 -1.56 -1.65 16.74
C VAL A 394 -0.21 -1.64 17.42
N ASP A 395 0.59 -0.61 17.11
CA ASP A 395 1.91 -0.41 17.66
C ASP A 395 2.03 0.92 18.39
N ILE A 396 2.73 0.92 19.52
CA ILE A 396 3.12 2.16 20.20
C ILE A 396 4.43 2.64 19.59
N THR A 397 4.39 3.77 18.90
CA THR A 397 5.57 4.35 18.24
C THR A 397 6.36 5.24 19.17
N LYS A 398 5.69 5.88 20.14
CA LYS A 398 6.33 6.71 21.16
C LYS A 398 5.45 6.80 22.41
N SER A 399 6.07 6.77 23.58
CA SER A 399 5.42 7.09 24.85
C SER A 399 6.31 8.01 25.67
N GLN A 400 5.75 9.07 26.24
CA GLN A 400 6.48 10.00 27.08
C GLN A 400 5.60 10.52 28.22
N VAL A 401 6.22 10.80 29.37
CA VAL A 401 5.55 11.51 30.47
C VAL A 401 5.81 13.00 30.30
N VAL A 402 4.75 13.80 30.37
CA VAL A 402 4.81 15.26 30.28
C VAL A 402 4.27 15.88 31.57
N PHE A 403 4.92 16.94 32.03
CA PHE A 403 4.49 17.76 33.16
C PHE A 403 4.68 19.24 32.81
N LYS A 404 3.79 20.09 33.31
CA LYS A 404 3.96 21.55 33.18
C LYS A 404 5.15 21.96 34.07
N LYS A 405 6.15 22.60 33.48
CA LYS A 405 7.28 23.19 34.22
C LYS A 405 6.83 24.32 35.13
#